data_AF-A0A1F9RUW2-F1
#
_entry.id   AF-A0A1F9RUW2-F1
#
_cell.length_a   1.000
_cell.length_b   1.000
_cell.length_c   1.000
_cell.angle_alpha   90.00
_cell.angle_beta   90.00
_cell.angle_gamma   90.00
#
_symmetry.space_group_name_H-M   'P 1'
#
loop_
_entity.id
_entity.type
_entity.pdbx_description
1 polymer ?
#
loop_
_entity_poly.entity_id
_entity_poly.type
_entity_poly.pdbx_seq_one_letter_code
_entity_poly.pdbx_strand_id
1 'polypeptide(L)'
;MAEYGLEKIIHKKLDIDQKTYQLLESVNKILVWHDLLYTNEDYPRWSVYFMALLNRCSHKVCEQICDRLNMPLKERSILMEKRYKAEKQLVLIEKASSYTGQDLYWALIGFKTEYILYMMALATHEETRKSISNFYTRQRTVKPYIRGRDLMDLGLKPSPVFTVIFNQILNEKLEGRLKTKKEELAFAREYARSNKFID
;
A
#
# COMPACT_ATOMS: atom_id res chain seq x y z
N MET A 1 20.09 -2.59 22.17
CA MET A 1 19.26 -1.51 22.76
C MET A 1 18.72 -1.93 24.12
N ALA A 2 17.97 -3.03 24.20
CA ALA A 2 17.38 -3.50 25.47
C ALA A 2 18.42 -3.85 26.55
N GLU A 3 19.56 -4.46 26.18
CA GLU A 3 20.64 -4.77 27.12
C GLU A 3 21.22 -3.52 27.83
N TYR A 4 21.08 -2.34 27.23
CA TYR A 4 21.53 -1.06 27.77
C TYR A 4 20.37 -0.17 28.25
N GLY A 5 19.12 -0.66 28.21
CA GLY A 5 17.92 0.08 28.65
C GLY A 5 17.62 1.36 27.85
N LEU A 6 18.13 1.49 26.62
CA LEU A 6 18.05 2.73 25.83
C LEU A 6 16.59 3.09 25.46
N GLU A 7 15.72 2.10 25.32
CA GLU A 7 14.30 2.30 25.06
C GLU A 7 13.60 3.11 26.15
N LYS A 8 14.05 2.96 27.41
CA LYS A 8 13.50 3.71 28.55
C LYS A 8 13.94 5.17 28.55
N ILE A 9 15.07 5.47 27.91
CA ILE A 9 15.54 6.84 27.68
C ILE A 9 14.67 7.53 26.63
N ILE A 10 14.20 6.79 25.62
CA ILE A 10 13.25 7.31 24.62
C ILE A 10 11.90 7.54 25.28
N HIS A 11 11.32 6.52 25.92
CA HIS A 11 10.09 6.69 26.67
C HIS A 11 9.92 5.58 27.71
N LYS A 12 9.50 5.92 28.94
CA LYS A 12 9.36 4.95 30.05
C LYS A 12 8.43 3.76 29.72
N LYS A 13 7.41 4.01 28.89
CA LYS A 13 6.43 3.00 28.44
C LYS A 13 6.77 2.34 27.10
N LEU A 14 7.95 2.61 26.54
CA LEU A 14 8.46 1.86 25.41
C LEU A 14 9.12 0.59 25.96
N ASP A 15 8.60 -0.55 25.57
CA ASP A 15 9.09 -1.87 25.97
C ASP A 15 9.48 -2.65 24.71
N ILE A 16 10.77 -2.97 24.61
CA ILE A 16 11.28 -3.83 23.54
C ILE A 16 11.30 -5.26 24.08
N ASP A 17 10.17 -5.95 23.96
CA ASP A 17 10.03 -7.35 24.33
C ASP A 17 10.22 -8.28 23.11
N GLN A 18 10.09 -9.58 23.35
CA GLN A 18 10.28 -10.61 22.32
C GLN A 18 9.40 -10.39 21.07
N LYS A 19 8.15 -9.91 21.24
CA LYS A 19 7.26 -9.68 20.10
C LYS A 19 7.70 -8.47 19.28
N THR A 20 8.20 -7.42 19.95
CA THR A 20 8.79 -6.26 19.27
C THR A 20 10.02 -6.70 18.47
N TYR A 21 10.90 -7.54 19.04
CA TYR A 21 12.05 -8.10 18.32
C TYR A 21 11.65 -8.93 17.10
N GLN A 22 10.66 -9.83 17.25
CA GLN A 22 10.13 -10.63 16.14
C GLN A 22 9.59 -9.75 15.01
N LEU A 23 8.89 -8.67 15.34
CA LEU A 23 8.40 -7.73 14.34
C LEU A 23 9.53 -6.97 13.64
N LEU A 24 10.56 -6.54 14.38
CA LEU A 24 11.74 -5.90 13.79
C LEU A 24 12.51 -6.86 12.88
N GLU A 25 12.60 -8.14 13.23
CA GLU A 25 13.19 -9.18 12.39
C GLU A 25 12.35 -9.40 11.12
N SER A 26 11.02 -9.42 11.25
CA SER A 26 10.09 -9.47 10.10
C SER A 26 10.30 -8.28 9.16
N VAL A 27 10.37 -7.06 9.71
CA VAL A 27 10.72 -5.86 8.95
C VAL A 27 12.05 -6.03 8.23
N ASN A 28 13.09 -6.51 8.92
CA ASN A 28 14.39 -6.73 8.31
C ASN A 28 14.32 -7.68 7.11
N LYS A 29 13.62 -8.83 7.25
CA LYS A 29 13.42 -9.79 6.15
C LYS A 29 12.70 -9.15 4.97
N ILE A 30 11.66 -8.36 5.22
CA ILE A 30 10.91 -7.65 4.19
C ILE A 30 11.78 -6.61 3.46
N LEU A 31 12.59 -5.85 4.19
CA LEU A 31 13.45 -4.84 3.55
C LEU A 31 14.57 -5.49 2.74
N VAL A 32 15.16 -6.59 3.22
CA VAL A 32 16.12 -7.38 2.43
C VAL A 32 15.46 -7.93 1.17
N TRP A 33 14.26 -8.49 1.28
CA TRP A 33 13.49 -8.91 0.10
C TRP A 33 13.25 -7.76 -0.87
N HIS A 34 12.89 -6.58 -0.38
CA HIS A 34 12.67 -5.39 -1.20
C HIS A 34 13.95 -4.96 -1.93
N ASP A 35 15.09 -4.96 -1.25
CA ASP A 35 16.39 -4.61 -1.85
C ASP A 35 16.75 -5.55 -3.01
N LEU A 36 16.41 -6.84 -2.89
CA LEU A 36 16.62 -7.84 -3.95
C LEU A 36 15.73 -7.66 -5.18
N LEU A 37 14.69 -6.83 -5.11
CA LEU A 37 13.83 -6.52 -6.26
C LEU A 37 14.44 -5.47 -7.20
N TYR A 38 15.48 -4.74 -6.78
CA TYR A 38 16.11 -3.66 -7.56
C TYR A 38 15.11 -2.63 -8.13
N THR A 39 14.07 -2.29 -7.36
CA THR A 39 12.98 -1.38 -7.79
C THR A 39 13.42 0.08 -7.97
N ASN A 40 14.60 0.46 -7.46
CA ASN A 40 15.13 1.84 -7.44
C ASN A 40 14.12 2.87 -6.87
N GLU A 41 13.15 2.44 -6.06
CA GLU A 41 12.15 3.32 -5.45
C GLU A 41 12.70 3.90 -4.15
N ASP A 42 12.77 5.22 -4.04
CA ASP A 42 13.20 5.92 -2.83
C ASP A 42 12.05 5.98 -1.81
N TYR A 43 12.33 5.59 -0.58
CA TYR A 43 11.39 5.65 0.54
C TYR A 43 12.16 5.76 1.87
N PRO A 44 11.54 6.33 2.91
CA PRO A 44 12.19 6.48 4.21
C PRO A 44 12.32 5.13 4.92
N ARG A 45 13.36 4.34 4.60
CA ARG A 45 13.58 2.99 5.16
C ARG A 45 13.50 2.94 6.69
N TRP A 46 14.03 3.97 7.36
CA TRP A 46 14.00 4.11 8.80
C TRP A 46 12.57 4.07 9.36
N SER A 47 11.58 4.57 8.60
CA SER A 47 10.20 4.67 9.08
C SER A 47 9.55 3.30 9.22
N VAL A 48 9.94 2.29 8.44
CA VAL A 48 9.38 0.93 8.56
C VAL A 48 9.77 0.31 9.91
N TYR A 49 11.05 0.46 10.32
CA TYR A 49 11.50 0.02 11.65
C TYR A 49 10.84 0.83 12.76
N PHE A 50 10.72 2.15 12.60
CA PHE A 50 10.11 3.00 13.62
C PHE A 50 8.61 2.74 13.79
N MET A 51 7.88 2.49 12.70
CA MET A 51 6.48 2.05 12.76
C MET A 51 6.34 0.74 13.52
N ALA A 52 7.22 -0.25 13.25
CA ALA A 52 7.25 -1.50 14.00
C ALA A 52 7.56 -1.32 15.50
N LEU A 53 8.52 -0.46 15.83
CA LEU A 53 8.87 -0.15 17.23
C LEU A 53 7.68 0.47 17.99
N LEU A 54 6.89 1.31 17.31
CA LEU A 54 5.76 2.03 17.91
C LEU A 54 4.43 1.27 17.83
N ASN A 55 4.35 0.15 17.10
CA ASN A 55 3.12 -0.62 16.87
C ASN A 55 2.35 -0.93 18.18
N ARG A 56 3.08 -1.25 19.24
CA ARG A 56 2.49 -1.65 20.54
C ARG A 56 2.34 -0.51 21.54
N CYS A 57 2.73 0.71 21.15
CA CYS A 57 2.56 1.89 21.97
C CYS A 57 1.16 2.48 21.75
N SER A 58 0.55 3.01 22.82
CA SER A 58 -0.69 3.77 22.66
C SER A 58 -0.44 5.04 21.86
N HIS A 59 -1.50 5.61 21.29
CA HIS A 59 -1.44 6.86 20.53
C HIS A 59 -0.75 7.98 21.33
N LYS A 60 -1.12 8.13 22.61
CA LYS A 60 -0.52 9.13 23.50
C LYS A 60 0.98 8.93 23.70
N VAL A 61 1.44 7.68 23.81
CA VAL A 61 2.87 7.37 23.94
C VAL A 61 3.61 7.66 22.62
N CYS A 62 3.03 7.30 21.47
CA CYS A 62 3.62 7.60 20.17
C CYS A 62 3.78 9.11 19.96
N GLU A 63 2.76 9.89 20.34
CA GLU A 63 2.80 11.35 20.32
C GLU A 63 3.93 11.91 21.20
N GLN A 64 4.02 11.46 22.45
CA GLN A 64 5.08 11.89 23.38
C GLN A 64 6.49 11.55 22.86
N ILE A 65 6.64 10.41 22.18
CA ILE A 65 7.90 10.02 21.54
C ILE A 65 8.22 10.97 20.37
N CYS A 66 7.25 11.28 19.52
CA CYS A 66 7.45 12.21 18.40
C CYS A 66 7.82 13.62 18.89
N ASP A 67 7.15 14.10 19.95
CA ASP A 67 7.45 15.40 20.57
C ASP A 67 8.88 15.42 21.16
N ARG A 68 9.25 14.38 21.91
CA ARG A 68 10.57 14.28 22.53
C ARG A 68 11.71 14.22 21.51
N LEU A 69 11.48 13.59 20.37
CA LEU A 69 12.44 13.50 19.27
C LEU A 69 12.43 14.73 18.36
N ASN A 70 11.59 15.75 18.65
CA ASN A 70 11.40 16.94 17.82
C ASN A 70 11.13 16.59 16.35
N MET A 71 10.29 15.57 16.11
CA MET A 71 10.05 15.11 14.75
C MET A 71 9.34 16.17 13.90
N PRO A 72 9.85 16.44 12.67
CA PRO A 72 9.15 17.27 11.70
C PRO A 72 7.74 16.75 11.39
N LEU A 73 6.81 17.67 11.07
CA LEU A 73 5.41 17.36 10.79
C LEU A 73 5.22 16.23 9.74
N LYS A 74 6.06 16.22 8.70
CA LYS A 74 6.03 15.19 7.65
C LYS A 74 6.31 13.79 8.22
N GLU A 75 7.33 13.67 9.06
CA GLU A 75 7.76 12.42 9.67
C GLU A 75 6.77 11.96 10.74
N ARG A 76 6.28 12.90 11.56
CA ARG A 76 5.20 12.63 12.52
C ARG A 76 3.96 12.05 11.82
N SER A 77 3.55 12.61 10.68
CA SER A 77 2.42 12.10 9.91
C SER A 77 2.64 10.66 9.42
N ILE A 78 3.89 10.28 9.10
CA ILE A 78 4.23 8.90 8.72
C ILE A 78 3.97 7.95 9.88
N LEU A 79 4.44 8.29 11.07
CA LEU A 79 4.38 7.40 12.24
C LEU A 79 3.04 7.41 12.95
N MET A 80 2.20 8.40 12.72
CA MET A 80 0.90 8.58 13.36
C MET A 80 -0.23 8.25 12.38
N GLU A 81 -0.92 9.26 11.86
CA GLU A 81 -2.14 9.13 11.05
C GLU A 81 -2.01 8.08 9.92
N LYS A 82 -0.92 8.12 9.15
CA LYS A 82 -0.75 7.24 7.99
C LYS A 82 -0.41 5.81 8.40
N ARG A 83 0.38 5.62 9.46
CA ARG A 83 0.64 4.29 10.06
C ARG A 83 -0.67 3.65 10.51
N TYR A 84 -1.48 4.37 11.27
CA TYR A 84 -2.76 3.84 11.77
C TYR A 84 -3.74 3.52 10.64
N LYS A 85 -3.75 4.31 9.57
CA LYS A 85 -4.53 4.00 8.35
C LYS A 85 -4.06 2.68 7.71
N ALA A 86 -2.75 2.46 7.61
CA ALA A 86 -2.19 1.22 7.07
C ALA A 86 -2.50 0.01 7.96
N GLU A 87 -2.34 0.12 9.28
CA GLU A 87 -2.69 -0.92 10.24
C GLU A 87 -4.18 -1.28 10.16
N LYS A 88 -5.06 -0.28 10.12
CA LYS A 88 -6.50 -0.49 9.97
C LYS A 88 -6.84 -1.20 8.65
N GLN A 89 -6.21 -0.79 7.54
CA GLN A 89 -6.45 -1.41 6.25
C GLN A 89 -6.00 -2.88 6.24
N LEU A 90 -4.84 -3.18 6.82
CA LEU A 90 -4.35 -4.56 6.95
C LEU A 90 -5.33 -5.41 7.76
N VAL A 91 -5.82 -4.90 8.89
CA VAL A 91 -6.81 -5.61 9.71
C VAL A 91 -8.10 -5.90 8.93
N LEU A 92 -8.55 -5.00 8.06
CA LEU A 92 -9.71 -5.24 7.20
C LEU A 92 -9.43 -6.34 6.17
N ILE A 93 -8.24 -6.36 5.56
CA ILE A 93 -7.83 -7.39 4.61
C ILE A 93 -7.76 -8.77 5.29
N GLU A 94 -7.15 -8.85 6.48
CA GLU A 94 -6.98 -10.13 7.19
C GLU A 94 -8.29 -10.66 7.81
N LYS A 95 -9.27 -9.78 8.06
CA LYS A 95 -10.59 -10.19 8.56
C LYS A 95 -11.59 -10.54 7.46
N ALA A 96 -11.32 -10.16 6.21
CA ALA A 96 -12.19 -10.49 5.10
C ALA A 96 -12.22 -12.02 4.90
N SER A 97 -13.41 -12.59 4.75
CA SER A 97 -13.57 -14.03 4.46
C SER A 97 -12.96 -14.42 3.12
N SER A 98 -12.97 -13.50 2.17
CA SER A 98 -12.33 -13.59 0.86
C SER A 98 -12.16 -12.18 0.29
N TYR A 99 -11.16 -12.00 -0.57
CA TYR A 99 -10.97 -10.78 -1.36
C TYR A 99 -10.44 -11.16 -2.74
N THR A 100 -10.84 -10.40 -3.77
CA THR A 100 -10.29 -10.57 -5.11
C THR A 100 -8.97 -9.82 -5.26
N GLY A 101 -8.22 -10.11 -6.34
CA GLY A 101 -7.03 -9.34 -6.67
C GLY A 101 -7.33 -7.86 -6.92
N GLN A 102 -8.53 -7.54 -7.41
CA GLN A 102 -9.01 -6.17 -7.61
C GLN A 102 -9.25 -5.47 -6.28
N ASP A 103 -9.92 -6.13 -5.34
CA ASP A 103 -10.19 -5.57 -4.01
C ASP A 103 -8.89 -5.20 -3.30
N LEU A 104 -7.90 -6.10 -3.37
CA LEU A 104 -6.59 -5.87 -2.80
C LEU A 104 -5.85 -4.71 -3.49
N TYR A 105 -5.92 -4.64 -4.82
CA TYR A 105 -5.31 -3.55 -5.58
C TYR A 105 -5.85 -2.18 -5.11
N TRP A 106 -7.18 -2.03 -5.07
CA TRP A 106 -7.80 -0.76 -4.66
C TRP A 106 -7.58 -0.44 -3.18
N ALA A 107 -7.48 -1.46 -2.34
CA ALA A 107 -7.11 -1.30 -0.93
C ALA A 107 -5.68 -0.78 -0.75
N LEU A 108 -4.75 -1.14 -1.63
CA LEU A 108 -3.31 -0.87 -1.44
C LEU A 108 -2.74 0.25 -2.31
N ILE A 109 -3.33 0.57 -3.47
CA ILE A 109 -2.75 1.52 -4.44
C ILE A 109 -2.58 2.94 -3.90
N GLY A 110 -3.37 3.34 -2.90
CA GLY A 110 -3.26 4.63 -2.23
C GLY A 110 -2.09 4.74 -1.25
N PHE A 111 -1.45 3.62 -0.90
CA PHE A 111 -0.36 3.59 0.08
C PHE A 111 1.02 3.73 -0.59
N LYS A 112 1.89 4.51 0.07
CA LYS A 112 3.31 4.57 -0.29
C LYS A 112 4.05 3.29 0.12
N THR A 113 5.23 3.10 -0.45
CA THR A 113 6.10 1.94 -0.25
C THR A 113 6.35 1.62 1.21
N GLU A 114 6.69 2.61 2.04
CA GLU A 114 6.98 2.38 3.46
C GLU A 114 5.81 1.73 4.21
N TYR A 115 4.56 2.08 3.85
CA TYR A 115 3.37 1.51 4.47
C TYR A 115 3.07 0.12 3.93
N ILE A 116 3.28 -0.12 2.63
CA ILE A 116 3.07 -1.45 2.04
C ILE A 116 4.06 -2.46 2.64
N LEU A 117 5.34 -2.07 2.76
CA LEU A 117 6.37 -2.90 3.39
C LEU A 117 6.08 -3.13 4.87
N TYR A 118 5.62 -2.10 5.59
CA TYR A 118 5.19 -2.25 6.98
C TYR A 118 3.99 -3.20 7.14
N MET A 119 2.96 -3.05 6.30
CA MET A 119 1.80 -3.96 6.29
C MET A 119 2.22 -5.40 6.01
N MET A 120 3.17 -5.61 5.08
CA MET A 120 3.67 -6.94 4.77
C MET A 120 4.48 -7.57 5.92
N ALA A 121 5.21 -6.75 6.68
CA ALA A 121 5.92 -7.18 7.88
C ALA A 121 4.97 -7.51 9.05
N LEU A 122 3.84 -6.79 9.15
CA LEU A 122 2.79 -7.01 10.15
C LEU A 122 1.86 -8.17 9.82
N ALA A 123 1.70 -8.51 8.53
CA ALA A 123 0.76 -9.53 8.09
C ALA A 123 1.01 -10.86 8.82
N THR A 124 -0.04 -11.36 9.47
CA THR A 124 -0.04 -12.59 10.27
C THR A 124 -0.31 -13.81 9.40
N HIS A 125 -1.15 -13.66 8.37
CA HIS A 125 -1.46 -14.72 7.41
C HIS A 125 -0.45 -14.72 6.27
N GLU A 126 0.11 -15.90 5.97
CA GLU A 126 1.06 -16.05 4.86
C GLU A 126 0.42 -15.72 3.51
N GLU A 127 -0.86 -16.05 3.32
CA GLU A 127 -1.62 -15.72 2.13
C GLU A 127 -1.72 -14.20 1.94
N THR A 128 -2.09 -13.45 2.97
CA THR A 128 -2.11 -11.97 2.92
C THR A 128 -0.74 -11.40 2.58
N ARG A 129 0.33 -11.94 3.17
CA ARG A 129 1.69 -11.51 2.86
C ARG A 129 2.06 -11.77 1.39
N LYS A 130 1.72 -12.96 0.86
CA LYS A 130 1.91 -13.33 -0.54
C LYS A 130 1.12 -12.42 -1.48
N SER A 131 -0.14 -12.12 -1.12
CA SER A 131 -1.01 -11.23 -1.88
C SER A 131 -0.47 -9.80 -1.93
N ILE A 132 -0.02 -9.23 -0.81
CA ILE A 132 0.63 -7.91 -0.76
C ILE A 132 1.92 -7.90 -1.59
N SER A 133 2.74 -8.97 -1.50
CA SER A 133 3.97 -9.12 -2.29
C SER A 133 3.68 -9.16 -3.80
N ASN A 134 2.66 -9.89 -4.22
CA ASN A 134 2.20 -9.95 -5.61
C ASN A 134 1.67 -8.59 -6.09
N PHE A 135 0.89 -7.90 -5.25
CA PHE A 135 0.46 -6.55 -5.53
C PHE A 135 1.66 -5.62 -5.78
N TYR A 136 2.62 -5.63 -4.87
CA TYR A 136 3.78 -4.75 -4.92
C TYR A 136 4.65 -4.98 -6.16
N THR A 137 4.92 -6.25 -6.50
CA THR A 137 5.84 -6.61 -7.58
C THR A 137 5.19 -6.60 -8.97
N ARG A 138 3.90 -6.90 -9.08
CA ARG A 138 3.23 -7.07 -10.38
C ARG A 138 2.10 -6.09 -10.63
N GLN A 139 1.21 -5.92 -9.66
CA GLN A 139 -0.05 -5.21 -9.90
C GLN A 139 0.10 -3.69 -9.80
N ARG A 140 0.96 -3.18 -8.89
CA ARG A 140 1.14 -1.75 -8.62
C ARG A 140 1.59 -0.93 -9.84
N THR A 141 2.25 -1.57 -10.82
CA THR A 141 2.72 -0.93 -12.05
C THR A 141 1.74 -1.07 -13.22
N VAL A 142 0.64 -1.83 -13.06
CA VAL A 142 -0.37 -2.01 -14.09
C VAL A 142 -1.04 -0.66 -14.37
N LYS A 143 -1.01 -0.26 -15.64
CA LYS A 143 -1.68 0.95 -16.14
C LYS A 143 -2.36 0.64 -17.47
N PRO A 144 -3.48 1.31 -17.78
CA PRO A 144 -4.03 1.27 -19.13
C PRO A 144 -2.98 1.71 -20.17
N TYR A 145 -2.94 1.03 -21.31
CA TYR A 145 -2.15 1.46 -22.48
C TYR A 145 -2.83 2.63 -23.20
N ILE A 146 -4.16 2.66 -23.19
CA ILE A 146 -4.94 3.75 -23.75
C ILE A 146 -4.83 5.02 -22.89
N ARG A 147 -4.94 6.18 -23.53
CA ARG A 147 -4.91 7.51 -22.91
C ARG A 147 -6.23 8.23 -23.15
N GLY A 148 -6.41 9.38 -22.49
CA GLY A 148 -7.63 10.18 -22.67
C GLY A 148 -7.89 10.58 -24.13
N ARG A 149 -6.83 10.77 -24.93
CA ARG A 149 -6.97 11.03 -26.39
C ARG A 149 -7.64 9.87 -27.12
N ASP A 150 -7.25 8.65 -26.81
CA ASP A 150 -7.86 7.46 -27.42
C ASP A 150 -9.37 7.38 -27.10
N LEU A 151 -9.79 7.81 -25.89
CA LEU A 151 -11.22 7.89 -25.54
C LEU A 151 -11.94 9.03 -26.27
N MET A 152 -11.28 10.17 -26.48
CA MET A 152 -11.83 11.27 -27.29
C MET A 152 -12.04 10.85 -28.75
N ASP A 153 -11.10 10.09 -29.31
CA ASP A 153 -11.21 9.56 -30.67
C ASP A 153 -12.37 8.55 -30.81
N LEU A 154 -12.84 7.97 -29.71
CA LEU A 154 -14.06 7.13 -29.64
C LEU A 154 -15.35 7.95 -29.52
N GLY A 155 -15.28 9.28 -29.47
CA GLY A 155 -16.44 10.17 -29.37
C GLY A 155 -16.80 10.60 -27.93
N LEU A 156 -16.01 10.20 -26.92
CA LEU A 156 -16.26 10.59 -25.54
C LEU A 156 -15.73 12.00 -25.26
N LYS A 157 -16.50 12.81 -24.52
CA LYS A 157 -16.04 14.11 -24.04
C LYS A 157 -15.30 13.98 -22.71
N PRO A 158 -14.21 14.75 -22.47
CA PRO A 158 -13.51 14.77 -21.19
C PRO A 158 -14.47 15.00 -20.02
N SER A 159 -14.62 13.98 -19.18
CA SER A 159 -15.57 13.96 -18.07
C SER A 159 -15.16 12.89 -17.05
N PRO A 160 -15.77 12.86 -15.84
CA PRO A 160 -15.51 11.80 -14.85
C PRO A 160 -15.68 10.37 -15.37
N VAL A 161 -16.42 10.20 -16.47
CA VAL A 161 -16.57 8.94 -17.21
C VAL A 161 -15.22 8.36 -17.64
N PHE A 162 -14.22 9.19 -17.97
CA PHE A 162 -12.88 8.70 -18.35
C PHE A 162 -12.26 7.90 -17.21
N THR A 163 -12.33 8.42 -15.99
CA THR A 163 -11.82 7.73 -14.79
C THR A 163 -12.56 6.43 -14.56
N VAL A 164 -13.89 6.41 -14.76
CA VAL A 164 -14.69 5.17 -14.64
C VAL A 164 -14.20 4.13 -15.64
N ILE A 165 -14.03 4.50 -16.91
CA ILE A 165 -13.55 3.59 -17.96
C ILE A 165 -12.13 3.09 -17.65
N PHE A 166 -11.21 3.97 -17.25
CA PHE A 166 -9.85 3.56 -16.90
C PHE A 166 -9.81 2.61 -15.70
N ASN A 167 -10.64 2.86 -14.68
CA ASN A 167 -10.73 1.97 -13.51
C ASN A 167 -11.27 0.59 -13.92
N GLN A 168 -12.26 0.53 -14.82
CA GLN A 168 -12.76 -0.75 -15.32
C GLN A 168 -11.73 -1.47 -16.18
N ILE A 169 -11.02 -0.78 -17.07
CA ILE A 169 -9.90 -1.36 -17.82
C ILE A 169 -8.87 -1.93 -16.85
N LEU A 170 -8.55 -1.20 -15.79
CA LEU A 170 -7.59 -1.64 -14.79
C LEU A 170 -8.06 -2.91 -14.08
N ASN A 171 -9.33 -3.00 -13.70
CA ASN A 171 -9.93 -4.22 -13.14
C ASN A 171 -9.77 -5.42 -14.07
N GLU A 172 -10.13 -5.24 -15.35
CA GLU A 172 -10.00 -6.28 -16.37
C GLU A 172 -8.54 -6.69 -16.62
N LYS A 173 -7.60 -5.74 -16.53
CA LYS A 173 -6.16 -6.01 -16.63
C LYS A 173 -5.63 -6.80 -15.45
N LEU A 174 -6.08 -6.50 -14.23
CA LEU A 174 -5.68 -7.22 -13.02
C LEU A 174 -6.11 -8.70 -13.08
N GLU A 175 -7.20 -8.98 -13.78
CA GLU A 175 -7.70 -10.32 -14.06
C GLU A 175 -7.05 -10.98 -15.31
N GLY A 176 -6.13 -10.27 -15.98
CA GLY A 176 -5.44 -10.77 -17.17
C GLY A 176 -6.29 -10.86 -18.44
N ARG A 177 -7.47 -10.23 -18.45
CA ARG A 177 -8.42 -10.25 -19.59
C ARG A 177 -8.05 -9.26 -20.69
N LEU A 178 -7.33 -8.19 -20.35
CA LEU A 178 -6.84 -7.19 -21.31
C LEU A 178 -5.31 -7.19 -21.33
N LYS A 179 -4.73 -7.61 -22.46
CA LYS A 179 -3.27 -7.74 -22.67
C LYS A 179 -2.74 -6.74 -23.68
N THR A 180 -3.57 -6.24 -24.59
CA THR A 180 -3.15 -5.34 -25.67
C THR A 180 -3.92 -4.02 -25.69
N LYS A 181 -3.31 -2.97 -26.26
CA LYS A 181 -3.99 -1.68 -26.47
C LYS A 181 -5.27 -1.83 -27.32
N LYS A 182 -5.27 -2.76 -28.28
CA LYS A 182 -6.43 -3.02 -29.15
C LYS A 182 -7.61 -3.61 -28.36
N GLU A 183 -7.34 -4.53 -27.44
CA GLU A 183 -8.34 -5.09 -26.54
C GLU A 183 -8.89 -4.02 -25.59
N GLU A 184 -8.03 -3.16 -25.02
CA GLU A 184 -8.48 -2.05 -24.18
C GLU A 184 -9.38 -1.06 -24.93
N LEU A 185 -9.06 -0.73 -26.18
CA LEU A 185 -9.89 0.12 -27.04
C LEU A 185 -11.25 -0.51 -27.34
N ALA A 186 -11.26 -1.81 -27.66
CA ALA A 186 -12.49 -2.55 -27.91
C ALA A 186 -13.38 -2.57 -26.67
N PHE A 187 -12.79 -2.90 -25.51
CA PHE A 187 -13.47 -2.87 -24.22
C PHE A 187 -14.00 -1.47 -23.89
N ALA A 188 -13.19 -0.42 -24.05
CA ALA A 188 -13.61 0.96 -23.78
C ALA A 188 -14.81 1.38 -24.64
N ARG A 189 -14.81 1.02 -25.93
CA ARG A 189 -15.92 1.31 -26.85
C ARG A 189 -17.18 0.56 -26.45
N GLU A 190 -17.08 -0.74 -26.17
CA GLU A 190 -18.21 -1.55 -25.76
C GLU A 190 -18.79 -1.07 -24.44
N TYR A 191 -17.93 -0.82 -23.44
CA TYR A 191 -18.34 -0.28 -22.15
C TYR A 191 -19.02 1.08 -22.30
N ALA A 192 -18.50 1.97 -23.14
CA ALA A 192 -19.08 3.28 -23.39
C ALA A 192 -20.47 3.21 -24.05
N ARG A 193 -20.66 2.30 -25.03
CA ARG A 193 -21.97 2.06 -25.67
C ARG A 193 -22.97 1.46 -24.69
N SER A 194 -22.58 0.42 -23.96
CA SER A 194 -23.46 -0.26 -23.00
C SER A 194 -23.94 0.67 -21.88
N ASN A 195 -23.13 1.66 -21.50
CA ASN A 195 -23.48 2.66 -20.48
C ASN A 195 -24.03 3.98 -21.08
N LYS A 196 -24.32 4.02 -22.40
CA LYS A 196 -24.89 5.19 -23.10
C LYS A 196 -24.06 6.48 -22.97
N PHE A 197 -22.74 6.35 -22.92
CA PHE A 197 -21.82 7.49 -22.92
C PHE A 197 -21.49 8.00 -24.33
N ILE A 198 -21.73 7.15 -25.33
CA ILE A 198 -21.64 7.44 -26.76
C ILE A 198 -22.83 6.79 -27.46
N ASP A 199 -23.24 7.38 -28.58
CA ASP A 199 -24.31 6.87 -29.45
C ASP A 199 -23.90 5.59 -30.21
#